data_AF-A0A965F0K0-F1
#
_entry.id   AF-A0A965F0K0-F1
#
_cell.length_a   1.000
_cell.length_b   1.000
_cell.length_c   1.000
_cell.angle_alpha   90.00
_cell.angle_beta   90.00
_cell.angle_gamma   90.00
#
_symmetry.space_group_name_H-M   'P 1'
#
loop_
_entity.id
_entity.type
_entity.pdbx_description
1 polymer ?
#
loop_
_entity_poly.entity_id
_entity_poly.type
_entity_poly.pdbx_seq_one_letter_code
_entity_poly.pdbx_strand_id
1 'polypeptide(L)'
;MAITNTTISAAVAATDLIIPVTSATGFAAGNWLRIDSEFMQVVSVSGTNIAVRSRGDYGSPAQAHNILAVAATGLTSDLPSLAPAETAQVPPHDPTLISVGADATIDSPADNSTYVITKATAAAITLNAPSKAQDGLILTFLSATAQAHTVTYTAGFYGDTTSSDVATFAAKVGASMTIIARGGTWGVYALANVTLA
;
A
#
# COMPACT_ATOMS: atom_id res chain seq x y z
N MET A 1 8.39 -14.91 19.74
CA MET A 1 9.52 -14.59 18.82
C MET A 1 9.36 -13.13 18.42
N ALA A 2 10.43 -12.38 18.16
CA ALA A 2 10.25 -11.03 17.62
C ALA A 2 9.71 -11.09 16.19
N ILE A 3 8.81 -10.17 15.84
CA ILE A 3 8.33 -10.00 14.46
C ILE A 3 9.54 -9.76 13.57
N THR A 4 9.64 -10.50 12.47
CA THR A 4 10.74 -10.39 11.49
C THR A 4 10.23 -9.72 10.22
N ASN A 5 10.96 -8.70 9.74
CA ASN A 5 10.61 -7.96 8.54
C ASN A 5 11.64 -8.19 7.44
N THR A 6 11.15 -8.30 6.21
CA THR A 6 11.89 -8.24 4.95
C THR A 6 11.06 -7.40 3.96
N THR A 7 11.48 -7.33 2.71
CA THR A 7 10.66 -6.84 1.59
C THR A 7 10.30 -7.96 0.64
N ILE A 8 9.24 -7.79 -0.16
CA ILE A 8 9.02 -8.62 -1.34
C ILE A 8 9.96 -8.23 -2.47
N SER A 9 10.51 -9.24 -3.15
CA SER A 9 11.55 -9.08 -4.18
C SER A 9 11.00 -8.95 -5.60
N ALA A 10 9.68 -9.15 -5.77
CA ALA A 10 8.95 -8.85 -6.99
C ALA A 10 7.51 -8.42 -6.64
N ALA A 11 6.84 -7.75 -7.57
CA ALA A 11 5.41 -7.47 -7.43
C ALA A 11 4.61 -8.78 -7.44
N VAL A 12 3.52 -8.82 -6.67
CA VAL A 12 2.62 -9.98 -6.56
C VAL A 12 1.19 -9.54 -6.88
N ALA A 13 0.49 -10.33 -7.69
CA ALA A 13 -0.92 -10.11 -7.98
C ALA A 13 -1.79 -10.55 -6.81
N ALA A 14 -3.05 -10.10 -6.77
CA ALA A 14 -4.01 -10.45 -5.70
C ALA A 14 -4.36 -11.95 -5.63
N THR A 15 -4.01 -12.72 -6.66
CA THR A 15 -4.27 -14.18 -6.73
C THR A 15 -3.03 -15.04 -6.53
N ASP A 16 -1.84 -14.43 -6.46
CA ASP A 16 -0.60 -15.20 -6.33
C ASP A 16 -0.50 -15.84 -4.95
N LEU A 17 -0.22 -17.14 -4.90
CA LEU A 17 -0.03 -17.90 -3.65
C LEU A 17 1.45 -18.18 -3.34
N ILE A 18 2.36 -17.64 -4.15
CA ILE A 18 3.80 -17.70 -3.93
C ILE A 18 4.30 -16.27 -3.82
N ILE A 19 4.78 -15.91 -2.65
CA ILE A 19 5.29 -14.58 -2.35
C ILE A 19 6.83 -14.63 -2.36
N PRO A 20 7.50 -14.03 -3.36
CA PRO A 20 8.95 -13.94 -3.37
C PRO A 20 9.40 -12.83 -2.40
N VAL A 21 10.24 -13.17 -1.44
CA VAL A 21 10.84 -12.24 -0.49
C VAL A 21 12.32 -11.99 -0.80
N THR A 22 12.87 -10.88 -0.32
CA THR A 22 14.31 -10.61 -0.40
C THR A 22 15.11 -11.51 0.55
N SER A 23 14.55 -11.83 1.72
CA SER A 23 15.09 -12.77 2.69
C SER A 23 13.98 -13.60 3.32
N ALA A 24 14.17 -14.92 3.39
CA ALA A 24 13.25 -15.83 4.07
C ALA A 24 13.59 -16.06 5.55
N THR A 25 14.56 -15.32 6.12
CA THR A 25 14.88 -15.44 7.55
C THR A 25 13.63 -15.18 8.39
N GLY A 26 13.35 -16.08 9.35
CA GLY A 26 12.19 -15.99 10.25
C GLY A 26 10.89 -16.56 9.69
N PHE A 27 10.80 -16.85 8.39
CA PHE A 27 9.63 -17.51 7.81
C PHE A 27 9.65 -19.01 8.08
N ALA A 28 8.50 -19.55 8.47
CA ALA A 28 8.28 -20.98 8.64
C ALA A 28 6.82 -21.33 8.34
N ALA A 29 6.56 -22.59 7.98
CA ALA A 29 5.20 -23.09 7.85
C ALA A 29 4.43 -22.90 9.17
N GLY A 30 3.19 -22.41 9.08
CA GLY A 30 2.34 -22.09 10.22
C GLY A 30 2.47 -20.64 10.73
N ASN A 31 3.50 -19.89 10.32
CA ASN A 31 3.58 -18.46 10.60
C ASN A 31 2.47 -17.68 9.87
N TRP A 32 2.14 -16.50 10.38
CA TRP A 32 1.48 -15.49 9.57
C TRP A 32 2.51 -14.73 8.72
N LEU A 33 2.04 -14.24 7.58
CA LEU A 33 2.71 -13.27 6.73
C LEU A 33 1.79 -12.06 6.59
N ARG A 34 2.32 -10.86 6.76
CA ARG A 34 1.62 -9.61 6.51
C ARG A 34 2.37 -8.80 5.47
N ILE A 35 1.65 -8.30 4.47
CA ILE A 35 2.17 -7.33 3.51
C ILE A 35 1.18 -6.18 3.45
N ASP A 36 1.66 -4.97 3.68
CA ASP A 36 0.81 -3.79 3.84
C ASP A 36 -0.35 -4.02 4.85
N SER A 37 -1.61 -3.99 4.41
CA SER A 37 -2.80 -4.32 5.22
C SER A 37 -3.34 -5.74 5.03
N GLU A 38 -2.67 -6.60 4.25
CA GLU A 38 -3.10 -7.98 3.99
C GLU A 38 -2.38 -8.99 4.88
N PHE A 39 -3.14 -9.90 5.49
CA PHE A 39 -2.65 -11.06 6.23
C PHE A 39 -2.83 -12.35 5.43
N MET A 40 -1.88 -13.26 5.57
CA MET A 40 -1.85 -14.57 4.92
C MET A 40 -1.23 -15.61 5.86
N GLN A 41 -1.57 -16.88 5.72
CA GLN A 41 -0.92 -17.97 6.42
C GLN A 41 0.15 -18.65 5.56
N VAL A 42 1.37 -18.76 6.08
CA VAL A 42 2.48 -19.46 5.44
C VAL A 42 2.28 -20.99 5.52
N VAL A 43 2.36 -21.66 4.39
CA VAL A 43 2.22 -23.13 4.26
C VAL A 43 3.58 -23.79 4.08
N SER A 44 4.48 -23.20 3.31
CA SER A 44 5.84 -23.70 3.12
C SER A 44 6.81 -22.59 2.71
N VAL A 45 8.10 -22.85 2.91
CA VAL A 45 9.20 -21.96 2.53
C VAL A 45 10.16 -22.74 1.65
N SER A 46 10.44 -22.23 0.45
CA SER A 46 11.38 -22.83 -0.50
C SER A 46 12.33 -21.76 -1.03
N GLY A 47 13.58 -21.78 -0.53
CA GLY A 47 14.50 -20.67 -0.76
C GLY A 47 13.90 -19.36 -0.26
N THR A 48 13.77 -18.38 -1.16
CA THR A 48 13.14 -17.08 -0.89
C THR A 48 11.68 -16.99 -1.33
N ASN A 49 11.06 -18.11 -1.68
CA ASN A 49 9.65 -18.17 -2.07
C ASN A 49 8.81 -18.69 -0.91
N ILE A 50 7.85 -17.88 -0.46
CA ILE A 50 6.95 -18.19 0.64
C ILE A 50 5.60 -18.61 0.04
N ALA A 51 5.22 -19.88 0.20
CA ALA A 51 3.91 -20.34 -0.23
C ALA A 51 2.88 -20.02 0.86
N VAL A 52 1.76 -19.41 0.49
CA VAL A 52 0.65 -19.11 1.39
C VAL A 52 -0.57 -19.96 1.06
N ARG A 53 -1.43 -20.18 2.06
CA ARG A 53 -2.65 -20.99 1.89
C ARG A 53 -3.67 -20.29 1.00
N SER A 54 -3.87 -19.01 1.28
CA SER A 54 -4.89 -18.14 0.71
C SER A 54 -4.43 -16.69 0.85
N ARG A 55 -5.15 -15.79 0.16
CA ARG A 55 -5.01 -14.34 0.22
C ARG A 55 -6.15 -13.76 1.05
N GLY A 56 -5.90 -12.65 1.73
CA GLY A 56 -6.92 -11.98 2.55
C GLY A 56 -7.38 -12.76 3.79
N ASP A 57 -6.46 -13.43 4.49
CA ASP A 57 -6.76 -14.09 5.77
C ASP A 57 -7.08 -13.03 6.86
N TYR A 58 -7.67 -13.46 7.97
CA TYR A 58 -8.03 -12.57 9.09
C TYR A 58 -8.92 -11.37 8.69
N GLY A 59 -9.77 -11.54 7.67
CA GLY A 59 -10.72 -10.52 7.20
C GLY A 59 -10.07 -9.40 6.38
N SER A 60 -8.77 -9.46 6.14
CA SER A 60 -8.07 -8.49 5.31
C SER A 60 -8.42 -8.64 3.82
N PRO A 61 -8.38 -7.56 3.03
CA PRO A 61 -8.62 -7.66 1.59
C PRO A 61 -7.43 -8.31 0.88
N ALA A 62 -7.71 -9.21 -0.07
CA ALA A 62 -6.69 -9.72 -0.99
C ALA A 62 -6.32 -8.63 -2.01
N GLN A 63 -5.07 -8.18 -2.02
CA GLN A 63 -4.62 -7.06 -2.85
C GLN A 63 -3.33 -7.40 -3.63
N ALA A 64 -3.13 -6.73 -4.77
CA ALA A 64 -1.83 -6.72 -5.42
C ALA A 64 -0.84 -5.87 -4.59
N HIS A 65 0.40 -6.36 -4.43
CA HIS A 65 1.48 -5.63 -3.75
C HIS A 65 2.62 -5.36 -4.70
N ASN A 66 3.19 -4.17 -4.60
CA ASN A 66 4.34 -3.78 -5.41
C ASN A 66 5.64 -4.31 -4.80
N ILE A 67 6.68 -4.46 -5.62
CA ILE A 67 8.04 -4.76 -5.14
C ILE A 67 8.42 -3.81 -3.99
N LEU A 68 9.30 -4.24 -3.09
CA LEU A 68 9.73 -3.47 -1.90
C LEU A 68 8.64 -3.23 -0.86
N ALA A 69 7.42 -3.75 -1.02
CA ALA A 69 6.45 -3.81 0.08
C ALA A 69 7.04 -4.61 1.24
N VAL A 70 6.84 -4.12 2.47
CA VAL A 70 7.35 -4.79 3.67
C VAL A 70 6.56 -6.07 3.89
N ALA A 71 7.28 -7.20 3.95
CA ALA A 71 6.75 -8.49 4.32
C ALA A 71 7.19 -8.80 5.76
N ALA A 72 6.22 -8.83 6.68
CA ALA A 72 6.42 -9.14 8.08
C ALA A 72 5.94 -10.57 8.37
N THR A 73 6.63 -11.28 9.25
CA THR A 73 6.21 -12.62 9.71
C THR A 73 6.42 -12.80 11.20
N GLY A 74 5.59 -13.65 11.80
CA GLY A 74 5.63 -14.00 13.21
C GLY A 74 4.81 -15.26 13.50
N LEU A 75 4.71 -15.61 14.78
CA LEU A 75 3.90 -16.75 15.21
C LEU A 75 2.43 -16.34 15.23
N THR A 76 1.53 -17.28 14.93
CA THR A 76 0.08 -17.03 15.00
C THR A 76 -0.40 -16.65 16.41
N SER A 77 0.36 -17.01 17.45
CA SER A 77 0.12 -16.55 18.83
C SER A 77 0.33 -15.05 19.04
N ASP A 78 1.03 -14.38 18.12
CA ASP A 78 1.24 -12.93 18.17
C ASP A 78 0.03 -12.15 17.63
N LEU A 79 -0.91 -12.85 16.97
CA LEU A 79 -2.19 -12.29 16.52
C LEU A 79 -3.26 -12.54 17.59
N PRO A 80 -4.27 -11.64 17.70
CA PRO A 80 -5.41 -11.90 18.57
C PRO A 80 -6.09 -13.21 18.16
N SER A 81 -6.36 -14.08 19.13
CA SER A 81 -7.10 -15.30 18.88
C SER A 81 -8.55 -14.94 18.54
N LEU A 82 -8.97 -15.19 17.30
CA LEU A 82 -10.37 -15.14 16.92
C LEU A 82 -11.04 -16.44 17.37
N ALA A 83 -12.17 -16.37 18.07
CA ALA A 83 -12.91 -17.57 18.41
C ALA A 83 -13.44 -18.25 17.13
N PRO A 84 -13.67 -19.57 17.15
CA PRO A 84 -14.26 -20.26 16.01
C PRO A 84 -15.57 -19.59 15.57
N ALA A 85 -15.68 -19.26 14.28
CA ALA A 85 -16.82 -18.54 13.67
C ALA A 85 -16.99 -17.05 14.04
N GLU A 86 -16.03 -16.42 14.71
CA GLU A 86 -15.99 -14.96 14.78
C GLU A 86 -15.61 -14.36 13.43
N THR A 87 -16.36 -13.35 12.99
CA THR A 87 -15.97 -12.56 11.82
C THR A 87 -14.78 -11.71 12.23
N ALA A 88 -13.64 -11.90 11.57
CA ALA A 88 -12.52 -10.97 11.69
C ALA A 88 -12.96 -9.61 11.14
N GLN A 89 -13.37 -8.71 12.02
CA GLN A 89 -13.78 -7.38 11.61
C GLN A 89 -12.54 -6.54 11.36
N VAL A 90 -12.32 -6.12 10.11
CA VAL A 90 -11.42 -4.99 9.87
C VAL A 90 -12.10 -3.77 10.51
N PRO A 91 -11.43 -3.08 11.46
CA PRO A 91 -12.00 -1.88 12.03
C PRO A 91 -12.28 -0.89 10.91
N PRO A 92 -13.49 -0.32 10.81
CA PRO A 92 -13.89 0.52 9.67
C PRO A 92 -13.14 1.85 9.57
N HIS A 93 -12.19 2.12 10.48
CA HIS A 93 -11.40 3.34 10.54
C HIS A 93 -9.92 3.15 10.16
N ASP A 94 -9.46 1.92 9.93
CA ASP A 94 -8.06 1.70 9.53
C ASP A 94 -7.91 1.92 8.03
N PRO A 95 -7.10 2.90 7.58
CA PRO A 95 -6.87 3.10 6.15
C PRO A 95 -6.12 1.91 5.57
N THR A 96 -6.46 1.52 4.34
CA THR A 96 -5.69 0.50 3.61
C THR A 96 -4.31 1.05 3.30
N LEU A 97 -3.27 0.40 3.81
CA LEU A 97 -1.89 0.77 3.51
C LEU A 97 -1.48 0.07 2.22
N ILE A 98 -0.73 0.75 1.35
CA ILE A 98 -0.29 0.22 0.05
C ILE A 98 1.12 0.71 -0.23
N SER A 99 2.08 -0.19 -0.41
CA SER A 99 3.44 0.20 -0.78
C SER A 99 3.59 0.46 -2.28
N VAL A 100 4.33 1.52 -2.63
CA VAL A 100 4.65 1.90 -4.02
C VAL A 100 6.17 1.86 -4.23
N GLY A 101 6.68 0.69 -4.59
CA GLY A 101 8.13 0.45 -4.79
C GLY A 101 8.62 0.55 -6.23
N ALA A 102 7.76 0.94 -7.17
CA ALA A 102 8.08 1.19 -8.57
C ALA A 102 7.26 2.36 -9.11
N ASP A 103 7.53 2.78 -10.35
CA ASP A 103 6.61 3.67 -11.07
C ASP A 103 5.25 2.97 -11.21
N ALA A 104 4.17 3.73 -11.03
CA ALA A 104 2.85 3.13 -10.90
C ALA A 104 1.77 4.03 -11.46
N THR A 105 0.75 3.40 -12.05
CA THR A 105 -0.56 4.01 -12.23
C THR A 105 -1.44 3.56 -11.08
N ILE A 106 -2.07 4.51 -10.41
CA ILE A 106 -2.98 4.28 -9.30
C ILE A 106 -4.40 4.63 -9.75
N ASP A 107 -5.26 3.61 -9.75
CA ASP A 107 -6.69 3.79 -9.86
C ASP A 107 -7.28 4.29 -8.55
N SER A 108 -8.40 5.01 -8.61
CA SER A 108 -9.13 5.43 -7.41
C SER A 108 -9.63 4.19 -6.63
N PRO A 109 -9.16 3.95 -5.40
CA PRO A 109 -9.54 2.77 -4.63
C PRO A 109 -10.99 2.86 -4.11
N ALA A 110 -11.51 1.75 -3.57
CA ALA A 110 -12.85 1.71 -2.96
C ALA A 110 -12.88 2.37 -1.58
N ASP A 111 -11.76 2.29 -0.84
CA ASP A 111 -11.66 2.70 0.55
C ASP A 111 -10.52 3.71 0.75
N ASN A 112 -10.61 4.48 1.85
CA ASN A 112 -9.55 5.41 2.23
C ASN A 112 -8.21 4.68 2.34
N SER A 113 -7.21 5.17 1.60
CA SER A 113 -5.95 4.46 1.42
C SER A 113 -4.74 5.35 1.66
N THR A 114 -3.69 4.76 2.23
CA THR A 114 -2.38 5.40 2.42
C THR A 114 -1.35 4.70 1.54
N TYR A 115 -0.87 5.41 0.53
CA TYR A 115 0.21 4.98 -0.36
C TYR A 115 1.56 5.38 0.23
N VAL A 116 2.37 4.39 0.62
CA VAL A 116 3.73 4.60 1.12
C VAL A 116 4.70 4.40 -0.03
N ILE A 117 5.36 5.47 -0.46
CA ILE A 117 6.29 5.45 -1.59
C ILE A 117 7.64 4.93 -1.10
N THR A 118 7.95 3.68 -1.44
CA THR A 118 9.15 2.96 -1.00
C THR A 118 10.21 2.82 -2.09
N LYS A 119 9.93 3.27 -3.32
CA LYS A 119 10.87 3.20 -4.44
C LYS A 119 12.18 3.94 -4.09
N ALA A 120 13.31 3.26 -4.25
CA ALA A 120 14.62 3.79 -3.87
C ALA A 120 15.10 5.00 -4.71
N THR A 121 14.48 5.22 -5.87
CA THR A 121 14.70 6.38 -6.76
C THR A 121 13.43 7.23 -6.83
N ALA A 122 13.52 8.39 -7.48
CA ALA A 122 12.32 9.16 -7.84
C ALA A 122 11.27 8.25 -8.49
N ALA A 123 10.05 8.33 -7.96
CA ALA A 123 8.90 7.55 -8.41
C ALA A 123 8.03 8.50 -9.22
N ALA A 124 7.64 8.06 -10.40
CA ALA A 124 6.63 8.68 -11.23
C ALA A 124 5.33 7.93 -11.01
N ILE A 125 4.38 8.59 -10.35
CA ILE A 125 3.05 8.05 -10.07
C ILE A 125 2.04 8.78 -10.94
N THR A 126 1.23 8.05 -11.68
CA THR A 126 0.06 8.59 -12.39
C THR A 126 -1.18 8.24 -11.59
N LEU A 127 -2.03 9.23 -11.30
CA LEU A 127 -3.27 9.05 -10.55
C LEU A 127 -4.46 9.23 -11.48
N ASN A 128 -5.34 8.23 -11.54
CA ASN A 128 -6.58 8.32 -12.29
C ASN A 128 -7.65 9.08 -11.50
N ALA A 129 -8.60 9.69 -12.22
CA ALA A 129 -9.70 10.44 -11.61
C ALA A 129 -10.58 9.54 -10.72
N PRO A 130 -11.14 10.06 -9.62
CA PRO A 130 -12.18 9.35 -8.89
C PRO A 130 -13.48 9.37 -9.68
N SER A 131 -14.35 8.39 -9.45
CA SER A 131 -15.73 8.47 -9.91
C SER A 131 -16.54 9.42 -9.02
N LYS A 132 -17.67 9.92 -9.54
CA LYS A 132 -18.62 10.75 -8.76
C LYS A 132 -19.26 10.00 -7.58
N ALA A 133 -19.21 8.67 -7.59
CA ALA A 133 -19.73 7.84 -6.50
C ALA A 133 -18.74 7.75 -5.32
N GLN A 134 -17.47 8.11 -5.54
CA GLN A 134 -16.41 8.06 -4.53
C GLN A 134 -16.23 9.40 -3.79
N ASP A 135 -17.19 10.32 -3.88
CA ASP A 135 -17.13 11.60 -3.18
C ASP A 135 -16.92 11.39 -1.67
N GLY A 136 -15.90 12.04 -1.12
CA GLY A 136 -15.48 11.89 0.28
C GLY A 136 -14.33 10.89 0.51
N LEU A 137 -13.92 10.13 -0.50
CA LEU A 137 -12.74 9.25 -0.44
C LEU A 137 -11.46 10.07 -0.19
N ILE A 138 -10.66 9.67 0.79
CA ILE A 138 -9.39 10.32 1.16
C ILE A 138 -8.22 9.42 0.81
N LEU A 139 -7.27 9.95 0.04
CA LEU A 139 -5.99 9.30 -0.22
C LEU A 139 -4.86 10.09 0.45
N THR A 140 -3.94 9.37 1.08
CA THR A 140 -2.70 9.94 1.59
C THR A 140 -1.52 9.31 0.89
N PHE A 141 -0.59 10.14 0.41
CA PHE A 141 0.69 9.73 -0.14
C PHE A 141 1.78 10.13 0.87
N LEU A 142 2.60 9.17 1.27
CA LEU A 142 3.68 9.36 2.22
C LEU A 142 4.99 8.87 1.62
N SER A 143 5.99 9.73 1.54
CA SER A 143 7.32 9.32 1.10
C SER A 143 8.10 8.63 2.21
N ALA A 144 8.52 7.38 1.97
CA ALA A 144 9.42 6.64 2.85
C ALA A 144 10.90 6.77 2.44
N THR A 145 11.20 7.48 1.34
CA THR A 145 12.57 7.64 0.83
C THR A 145 12.92 9.12 0.61
N ALA A 146 14.21 9.46 0.66
CA ALA A 146 14.68 10.83 0.44
C ALA A 146 14.83 11.14 -1.06
N GLN A 147 13.74 10.96 -1.83
CA GLN A 147 13.72 11.16 -3.28
C GLN A 147 12.62 12.14 -3.69
N ALA A 148 12.83 12.85 -4.79
CA ALA A 148 11.84 13.74 -5.36
C ALA A 148 10.82 12.96 -6.19
N HIS A 149 9.81 12.39 -5.53
CA HIS A 149 8.73 11.67 -6.20
C HIS A 149 7.72 12.65 -6.83
N THR A 150 7.02 12.21 -7.86
CA THR A 150 5.94 12.95 -8.48
C THR A 150 4.65 12.15 -8.47
N VAL A 151 3.54 12.81 -8.17
CA VAL A 151 2.18 12.31 -8.39
C VAL A 151 1.54 13.21 -9.44
N THR A 152 1.23 12.65 -10.60
CA THR A 152 0.65 13.36 -11.74
C THR A 152 -0.82 13.01 -11.87
N TYR A 153 -1.68 14.02 -11.89
CA TYR A 153 -3.11 13.91 -12.17
C TYR A 153 -3.47 14.86 -13.30
N THR A 154 -3.61 14.33 -14.52
CA THR A 154 -3.70 15.12 -15.76
C THR A 154 -4.90 16.06 -15.87
N ALA A 155 -5.94 15.84 -15.07
CA ALA A 155 -7.08 16.77 -15.02
C ALA A 155 -6.80 18.01 -14.14
N GLY A 156 -5.67 18.04 -13.42
CA GLY A 156 -5.31 19.04 -12.42
C GLY A 156 -6.01 18.80 -11.09
N PHE A 157 -5.33 19.03 -9.97
CA PHE A 157 -6.02 18.99 -8.68
C PHE A 157 -7.08 20.11 -8.65
N TYR A 158 -8.29 19.79 -8.16
CA TYR A 158 -9.51 20.61 -8.30
C TYR A 158 -10.00 20.85 -9.73
N GLY A 159 -9.46 20.15 -10.72
CA GLY A 159 -9.87 20.30 -12.12
C GLY A 159 -9.29 21.53 -12.81
N ASP A 160 -8.17 22.06 -12.33
CA ASP A 160 -7.51 23.25 -12.89
C ASP A 160 -6.53 22.95 -14.04
N THR A 161 -6.57 21.72 -14.57
CA THR A 161 -5.73 21.24 -15.68
C THR A 161 -4.24 21.34 -15.34
N THR A 162 -3.42 21.96 -16.19
CA THR A 162 -1.95 21.95 -16.07
C THR A 162 -1.40 23.01 -15.11
N SER A 163 -2.22 23.53 -14.20
CA SER A 163 -1.78 24.54 -13.21
C SER A 163 -1.44 23.89 -11.86
N SER A 164 -1.92 22.67 -11.64
CA SER A 164 -1.58 21.84 -10.50
C SER A 164 -1.69 20.35 -10.85
N ASP A 165 -1.31 19.94 -12.06
CA ASP A 165 -1.37 18.52 -12.45
C ASP A 165 -0.22 17.69 -11.90
N VAL A 166 0.85 18.30 -11.39
CA VAL A 166 2.01 17.59 -10.85
C VAL A 166 2.31 17.99 -9.41
N ALA A 167 2.10 17.05 -8.48
CA ALA A 167 2.61 17.15 -7.12
C ALA A 167 4.05 16.62 -7.04
N THR A 168 5.01 17.51 -6.82
CA THR A 168 6.43 17.16 -6.63
C THR A 168 6.78 17.16 -5.14
N PHE A 169 7.21 16.01 -4.64
CA PHE A 169 7.65 15.82 -3.27
C PHE A 169 9.09 16.30 -3.12
N ALA A 170 9.40 16.99 -2.02
CA ALA A 170 10.78 17.28 -1.68
C ALA A 170 11.55 15.97 -1.46
N ALA A 171 12.85 15.97 -1.74
CA ALA A 171 13.75 14.83 -1.50
C ALA A 171 14.00 14.61 0.00
N LYS A 172 12.95 14.22 0.73
CA LYS A 172 12.92 14.12 2.18
C LYS A 172 11.93 13.02 2.60
N VAL A 173 12.39 12.11 3.45
CA VAL A 173 11.52 11.14 4.12
C VAL A 173 10.45 11.87 4.93
N GLY A 174 9.20 11.45 4.79
CA GLY A 174 8.05 12.07 5.45
C GLY A 174 7.43 13.25 4.70
N ALA A 175 7.89 13.57 3.49
CA ALA A 175 7.10 14.43 2.59
C ALA A 175 5.76 13.74 2.29
N SER A 176 4.65 14.49 2.35
CA SER A 176 3.31 13.91 2.24
C SER A 176 2.29 14.83 1.57
N MET A 177 1.29 14.20 0.95
CA MET A 177 0.13 14.85 0.34
C MET A 177 -1.12 14.07 0.73
N THR A 178 -2.17 14.78 1.15
CA THR A 178 -3.51 14.22 1.34
C THR A 178 -4.47 14.89 0.38
N ILE A 179 -5.28 14.08 -0.31
CA ILE A 179 -6.28 14.53 -1.28
C ILE A 179 -7.65 13.93 -0.96
N ILE A 180 -8.71 14.59 -1.39
CA ILE A 180 -10.11 14.17 -1.21
C ILE A 180 -10.86 14.18 -2.55
N ALA A 181 -11.64 13.13 -2.81
CA ALA A 181 -12.49 13.05 -3.99
C ALA A 181 -13.72 13.94 -3.83
N ARG A 182 -14.02 14.77 -4.85
CA ARG A 182 -15.23 15.59 -4.94
C ARG A 182 -15.63 15.83 -6.38
N GLY A 183 -16.88 15.50 -6.74
CA GLY A 183 -17.44 15.74 -8.06
C GLY A 183 -16.73 15.00 -9.20
N GLY A 184 -16.02 13.90 -8.90
CA GLY A 184 -15.18 13.18 -9.87
C GLY A 184 -13.81 13.82 -10.13
N THR A 185 -13.33 14.67 -9.21
CA THR A 185 -11.98 15.25 -9.22
C THR A 185 -11.28 15.04 -7.87
N TRP A 186 -9.96 15.12 -7.85
CA TRP A 186 -9.17 15.14 -6.62
C TRP A 186 -8.90 16.57 -6.17
N GLY A 187 -9.33 16.93 -4.95
CA GLY A 187 -8.97 18.19 -4.31
C GLY A 187 -7.86 18.01 -3.27
N VAL A 188 -6.96 18.99 -3.16
CA VAL A 188 -5.84 18.96 -2.21
C VAL A 188 -6.31 19.26 -0.79
N TYR A 189 -6.22 18.30 0.10
CA TYR A 189 -6.61 18.50 1.50
C TYR A 189 -5.47 19.08 2.34
N ALA A 190 -4.25 18.54 2.18
CA ALA A 190 -3.06 19.00 2.88
C ALA A 190 -1.78 18.64 2.13
N LEU A 191 -0.75 19.48 2.26
CA LEU A 191 0.59 19.24 1.73
C LEU A 191 1.63 19.46 2.83
N ALA A 192 2.65 18.62 2.85
CA ALA A 192 3.82 18.79 3.70
C ALA A 192 5.08 18.51 2.90
N ASN A 193 5.86 19.57 2.59
CA ASN A 193 7.04 19.49 1.74
C ASN A 193 6.74 18.95 0.32
N VAL A 194 5.59 19.35 -0.23
CA VAL A 194 5.15 19.03 -1.60
C VAL A 194 4.78 20.33 -2.30
N THR A 195 5.20 20.48 -3.55
CA THR A 195 4.87 21.61 -4.41
C THR A 195 3.98 21.15 -5.55
N LEU A 196 2.92 21.88 -5.84
CA LEU A 196 2.10 21.69 -7.02
C LEU A 196 2.59 22.60 -8.13
N ALA A 197 2.66 22.08 -9.34
CA ALA A 197 2.97 22.79 -10.57
C ALA A 197 2.04 22.34 -11.69
#